data_AF-A0A939WA99-F1
#
_entry.id   AF-A0A939WA99-F1
#
_cell.length_a   1.000
_cell.length_b   1.000
_cell.length_c   1.000
_cell.angle_alpha   90.00
_cell.angle_beta   90.00
_cell.angle_gamma   90.00
#
_symmetry.space_group_name_H-M   'P 1'
#
loop_
_entity.id
_entity.type
_entity.pdbx_description
1 polymer ?
#
loop_
_entity_poly.entity_id
_entity_poly.type
_entity_poly.pdbx_seq_one_letter_code
_entity_poly.pdbx_strand_id
1 'polypeptide(L)'
;MTLKEAEELFKELNGEDPYLIWHEAGEKTLHEYHDLKIPFETKRRWVSELAEQHFAAFQSHPERSWLWFANILDLMEYEYCDTERCGLRLLAVMEGMTELDADNKISVIEYMGSRLHSRDSGCKLFCQRTSFGARMNRIMERLMDFTCPPETPEEMGRRRISMEERRQKAVLKYREEYERWR
;
A
#
# COMPACT_ATOMS: atom_id res chain seq x y z
N MET A 1 -2.42 -19.23 23.13
CA MET A 1 -1.73 -18.02 22.67
C MET A 1 -1.59 -16.98 23.78
N THR A 2 -0.45 -16.29 23.87
CA THR A 2 -0.20 -15.13 24.73
C THR A 2 -0.36 -13.82 23.94
N LEU A 3 -0.47 -12.67 24.61
CA LEU A 3 -0.56 -11.37 23.93
C LEU A 3 0.68 -11.05 23.08
N LYS A 4 1.86 -11.52 23.49
CA LYS A 4 3.10 -11.34 22.74
C LYS A 4 3.12 -12.18 21.46
N GLU A 5 2.73 -13.45 21.56
CA GLU A 5 2.60 -14.33 20.38
C GLU A 5 1.57 -13.77 19.39
N ALA A 6 0.47 -13.21 19.90
CA ALA A 6 -0.54 -12.56 19.08
C ALA A 6 0.01 -11.32 18.35
N GLU A 7 0.85 -10.51 19.01
CA GLU A 7 1.51 -9.36 18.40
C GLU A 7 2.48 -9.77 17.29
N GLU A 8 3.31 -10.79 17.55
CA GLU A 8 4.27 -11.32 16.58
C GLU A 8 3.55 -11.83 15.33
N LEU A 9 2.49 -12.61 15.53
CA LEU A 9 1.66 -13.15 14.46
C LEU A 9 0.92 -12.04 13.69
N PHE A 10 0.38 -11.04 14.39
CA PHE A 10 -0.24 -9.87 13.77
C PHE A 10 0.74 -9.14 12.84
N LYS A 11 1.98 -8.92 13.29
CA LYS A 11 3.02 -8.24 12.51
C LYS A 11 3.53 -9.09 11.35
N GLU A 12 3.69 -10.40 11.54
CA GLU A 12 4.06 -11.35 10.50
C GLU A 12 3.05 -11.33 9.33
N LEU A 13 1.75 -11.24 9.66
CA LEU A 13 0.67 -11.16 8.70
C LEU A 13 0.34 -9.74 8.24
N ASN A 14 1.22 -8.77 8.49
CA ASN A 14 1.02 -7.37 8.10
C ASN A 14 -0.32 -6.75 8.58
N GLY A 15 -0.84 -7.22 9.71
CA GLY A 15 -2.11 -6.81 10.28
C GLY A 15 -3.36 -7.49 9.69
N GLU A 16 -3.18 -8.46 8.79
CA GLU A 16 -4.27 -9.19 8.13
C GLU A 16 -4.86 -10.30 9.01
N ASP A 17 -5.57 -9.93 10.09
CA ASP A 17 -6.28 -10.86 10.96
C ASP A 17 -7.11 -11.93 10.19
N PRO A 18 -7.85 -11.62 9.11
CA PRO A 18 -8.64 -12.63 8.40
C PRO A 18 -7.81 -13.71 7.67
N TYR A 19 -6.53 -13.45 7.41
CA TYR A 19 -5.64 -14.38 6.71
C TYR A 19 -5.01 -15.42 7.64
N LEU A 20 -5.21 -15.29 8.95
CA LEU A 20 -4.85 -16.29 9.96
C LEU A 20 -5.41 -17.69 9.67
N ILE A 21 -6.58 -17.79 9.02
CA ILE A 21 -7.18 -19.08 8.65
C ILE A 21 -6.36 -19.83 7.58
N TRP A 22 -5.59 -19.09 6.77
CA TRP A 22 -4.74 -19.61 5.70
C TRP A 22 -3.26 -19.73 6.12
N HIS A 23 -2.92 -19.27 7.33
CA HIS A 23 -1.61 -19.44 7.92
C HIS A 23 -1.41 -20.92 8.32
N GLU A 24 -0.16 -21.40 8.34
CA GLU A 24 0.17 -22.79 8.73
C GLU A 24 -0.41 -23.18 10.11
N ALA A 25 -0.64 -22.17 10.95
CA ALA A 25 -1.18 -22.30 12.29
C ALA A 25 -2.70 -22.64 12.32
N GLY A 26 -3.41 -22.44 11.21
CA GLY A 26 -4.79 -22.89 10.98
C GLY A 26 -5.89 -22.28 11.87
N GLU A 27 -7.10 -22.84 11.75
CA GLU A 27 -8.32 -22.38 12.44
C GLU A 27 -8.21 -22.33 13.97
N LYS A 28 -7.42 -23.22 14.58
CA LYS A 28 -7.18 -23.23 16.02
C LYS A 28 -6.49 -21.95 16.49
N THR A 29 -5.48 -21.50 15.74
CA THR A 29 -4.70 -20.31 16.07
C THR A 29 -5.54 -19.04 15.92
N LEU A 30 -6.42 -19.00 14.92
CA LEU A 30 -7.40 -17.93 14.75
C LEU A 30 -8.37 -17.85 15.94
N HIS A 31 -8.88 -18.98 16.42
CA HIS A 31 -9.74 -19.01 17.61
C HIS A 31 -8.99 -18.52 18.85
N GLU A 32 -7.79 -19.04 19.10
CA GLU A 32 -6.97 -18.58 20.24
C GLU A 32 -6.66 -17.09 20.18
N TYR A 33 -6.42 -16.54 18.97
CA TYR A 33 -6.21 -15.11 18.77
C TYR A 33 -7.47 -14.28 19.07
N HIS A 34 -8.64 -14.71 18.60
CA HIS A 34 -9.91 -14.03 18.87
C HIS A 34 -10.32 -14.10 20.34
N ASP A 35 -10.04 -15.21 21.02
CA ASP A 35 -10.34 -15.41 22.44
C ASP A 35 -9.58 -14.44 23.35
N LEU A 36 -8.43 -13.92 22.91
CA LEU A 36 -7.68 -12.89 23.64
C LEU A 36 -8.43 -11.55 23.74
N LYS A 37 -9.45 -11.31 22.90
CA LYS A 37 -10.26 -10.07 22.89
C LYS A 37 -9.39 -8.81 22.97
N ILE A 38 -8.38 -8.76 22.12
CA ILE A 38 -7.34 -7.73 22.15
C ILE A 38 -8.00 -6.34 22.00
N PRO A 39 -7.79 -5.40 22.95
CA PRO A 39 -8.41 -4.08 22.90
C PRO A 39 -8.01 -3.27 21.68
N PHE A 40 -8.91 -2.38 21.24
CA PHE A 40 -8.69 -1.46 20.12
C PHE A 40 -7.38 -0.67 20.24
N GLU A 41 -7.11 -0.09 21.43
CA GLU A 41 -5.89 0.70 21.66
C GLU A 41 -4.61 -0.14 21.53
N THR A 42 -4.66 -1.43 21.86
CA THR A 42 -3.53 -2.33 21.68
C THR A 42 -3.27 -2.58 20.20
N LYS A 43 -4.31 -2.87 19.41
CA LYS A 43 -4.19 -3.03 17.95
C LYS A 43 -3.73 -1.73 17.27
N ARG A 44 -4.26 -0.58 17.70
CA ARG A 44 -3.83 0.74 17.22
C ARG A 44 -2.33 0.97 17.43
N ARG A 45 -1.81 0.61 18.61
CA ARG A 45 -0.37 0.67 18.89
C ARG A 45 0.42 -0.25 17.95
N TRP A 46 0.00 -1.50 17.77
CA TRP A 46 0.68 -2.44 16.88
C TRP A 46 0.68 -1.98 15.42
N VAL A 47 -0.44 -1.45 14.92
CA VAL A 47 -0.52 -0.84 13.58
C VAL A 47 0.43 0.35 13.48
N SER A 48 0.50 1.21 14.50
CA SER A 48 1.44 2.33 14.50
C SER A 48 2.90 1.84 14.43
N GLU A 49 3.26 0.81 15.19
CA GLU A 49 4.61 0.23 15.17
C GLU A 49 4.94 -0.41 13.82
N LEU A 50 3.98 -1.12 13.23
CA LEU A 50 4.13 -1.74 11.92
C LEU A 50 4.25 -0.69 10.80
N ALA A 51 3.49 0.40 10.87
CA ALA A 51 3.64 1.53 9.97
C ALA A 51 5.04 2.16 10.06
N GLU A 52 5.58 2.35 11.28
CA GLU A 52 6.95 2.85 11.44
C GLU A 52 7.98 1.90 10.80
N GLN A 53 7.80 0.58 10.93
CA GLN A 53 8.68 -0.40 10.29
C GLN A 53 8.65 -0.28 8.76
N HIS A 54 7.47 -0.15 8.15
CA HIS A 54 7.36 0.02 6.70
C HIS A 54 7.94 1.34 6.21
N PHE A 55 7.72 2.45 6.94
CA PHE A 55 8.34 3.73 6.60
C PHE A 55 9.86 3.68 6.68
N ALA A 56 10.42 3.01 7.68
CA ALA A 56 11.87 2.81 7.80
C ALA A 56 12.42 1.89 6.70
N ALA A 57 11.70 0.83 6.36
CA ALA A 57 12.06 -0.09 5.29
C ALA A 57 12.03 0.60 3.92
N PHE A 58 11.05 1.48 3.67
CA PHE A 58 10.98 2.29 2.46
C PHE A 58 12.27 3.10 2.25
N GLN A 59 12.79 3.75 3.30
CA GLN A 59 14.00 4.57 3.22
C GLN A 59 15.27 3.73 3.00
N SER A 60 15.28 2.49 3.51
CA SER A 60 16.45 1.60 3.49
C SER A 60 16.52 0.73 2.23
N HIS A 61 15.36 0.48 1.59
CA HIS A 61 15.19 -0.44 0.46
C HIS A 61 14.37 0.20 -0.68
N PRO A 62 14.87 1.27 -1.31
CA PRO A 62 14.13 2.01 -2.34
C PRO A 62 13.81 1.16 -3.58
N GLU A 63 14.55 0.09 -3.84
CA GLU A 63 14.29 -0.85 -4.94
C GLU A 63 12.99 -1.64 -4.75
N ARG A 64 12.48 -1.73 -3.51
CA ARG A 64 11.20 -2.34 -3.14
C ARG A 64 10.18 -1.31 -2.69
N SER A 65 10.35 -0.05 -3.08
CA SER A 65 9.46 1.06 -2.70
C SER A 65 7.99 0.74 -2.95
N TRP A 66 7.66 0.09 -4.06
CA TRP A 66 6.29 -0.31 -4.40
C TRP A 66 5.64 -1.22 -3.35
N LEU A 67 6.41 -2.15 -2.76
CA LEU A 67 5.92 -3.11 -1.78
C LEU A 67 5.61 -2.41 -0.46
N TRP A 68 6.55 -1.60 0.03
CA TRP A 68 6.36 -0.84 1.26
C TRP A 68 5.24 0.18 1.13
N PHE A 69 5.11 0.79 -0.04
CA PHE A 69 3.99 1.68 -0.37
C PHE A 69 2.64 0.96 -0.28
N ALA A 70 2.53 -0.22 -0.89
CA ALA A 70 1.33 -1.04 -0.82
C ALA A 70 0.99 -1.42 0.64
N ASN A 71 1.99 -1.90 1.40
CA ASN A 71 1.80 -2.27 2.81
C ASN A 71 1.31 -1.09 3.66
N ILE A 72 1.77 0.15 3.40
CA ILE A 72 1.30 1.33 4.14
C ILE A 72 -0.15 1.66 3.78
N LEU A 73 -0.51 1.61 2.49
CA LEU A 73 -1.91 1.78 2.06
C LEU A 73 -2.81 0.73 2.71
N ASP A 74 -2.34 -0.50 2.77
CA ASP A 74 -3.03 -1.61 3.41
C ASP A 74 -3.29 -1.36 4.89
N LEU A 75 -2.31 -0.78 5.60
CA LEU A 75 -2.51 -0.39 6.99
C LEU A 75 -3.53 0.73 7.15
N MET A 76 -3.59 1.68 6.21
CA MET A 76 -4.55 2.79 6.25
C MET A 76 -6.01 2.32 6.09
N GLU A 77 -6.24 1.09 5.64
CA GLU A 77 -7.58 0.50 5.59
C GLU A 77 -8.11 0.08 6.97
N TYR A 78 -7.22 -0.23 7.91
CA TYR A 78 -7.66 -0.67 9.24
C TYR A 78 -8.33 0.46 10.01
N GLU A 79 -9.35 0.12 10.79
CA GLU A 79 -10.06 1.06 11.69
C GLU A 79 -9.15 1.59 12.80
N TYR A 80 -8.12 0.84 13.17
CA TYR A 80 -7.14 1.20 14.21
C TYR A 80 -6.07 2.18 13.70
N CYS A 81 -6.01 2.44 12.40
CA CYS A 81 -4.96 3.27 11.80
C CYS A 81 -5.29 4.77 11.94
N ASP A 82 -4.29 5.56 12.31
CA ASP A 82 -4.35 7.01 12.21
C ASP A 82 -4.10 7.43 10.75
N THR A 83 -5.17 7.41 9.95
CA THR A 83 -5.09 7.63 8.51
C THR A 83 -4.60 9.01 8.13
N GLU A 84 -4.90 10.04 8.92
CA GLU A 84 -4.38 11.40 8.70
C GLU A 84 -2.87 11.44 8.90
N ARG A 85 -2.35 10.89 10.01
CA ARG A 85 -0.90 10.85 10.26
C ARG A 85 -0.18 10.00 9.21
N CYS A 86 -0.69 8.80 8.90
CA CYS A 86 -0.10 7.91 7.91
C CYS A 86 -0.16 8.53 6.51
N GLY A 87 -1.29 9.11 6.12
CA GLY A 87 -1.46 9.80 4.84
C GLY A 87 -0.49 10.96 4.67
N LEU A 88 -0.33 11.81 5.69
CA LEU A 88 0.60 12.94 5.64
C LEU A 88 2.05 12.47 5.42
N ARG A 89 2.47 11.41 6.11
CA ARG A 89 3.82 10.84 5.96
C ARG A 89 4.01 10.16 4.62
N LEU A 90 3.01 9.42 4.16
CA LEU A 90 3.05 8.78 2.85
C LEU A 90 3.18 9.81 1.74
N LEU A 91 2.51 10.96 1.84
CA LEU A 91 2.69 12.07 0.89
C LEU A 91 4.12 12.62 0.88
N ALA A 92 4.74 12.78 2.06
CA ALA A 92 6.13 13.22 2.14
C ALA A 92 7.09 12.20 1.48
N VAL A 93 6.79 10.91 1.60
CA VAL A 93 7.52 9.85 0.90
C VAL A 93 7.30 9.92 -0.61
N MET A 94 6.04 10.06 -1.06
CA MET A 94 5.67 10.18 -2.47
C MET A 94 6.32 11.39 -3.15
N GLU A 95 6.49 12.51 -2.43
CA GLU A 95 7.19 13.70 -2.93
C GLU A 95 8.66 13.40 -3.28
N GLY A 96 9.29 12.42 -2.63
CA GLY A 96 10.65 11.97 -2.92
C GLY A 96 10.77 10.86 -3.97
N MET A 97 9.66 10.36 -4.52
CA MET A 97 9.65 9.23 -5.47
C MET A 97 10.07 9.59 -6.91
N THR A 98 10.53 10.83 -7.15
CA THR A 98 10.95 11.28 -8.49
C THR A 98 12.08 10.45 -9.08
N GLU A 99 12.93 9.88 -8.22
CA GLU A 99 14.11 9.09 -8.61
C GLU A 99 13.80 7.59 -8.80
N LEU A 100 12.55 7.14 -8.59
CA LEU A 100 12.19 5.75 -8.82
C LEU A 100 12.34 5.38 -10.31
N ASP A 101 12.71 4.13 -10.55
CA ASP A 101 12.69 3.57 -11.90
C ASP A 101 11.24 3.50 -12.45
N ALA A 102 11.14 3.30 -13.76
CA ALA A 102 9.85 3.28 -14.45
C ALA A 102 8.91 2.19 -13.92
N ASP A 103 9.41 1.01 -13.56
CA ASP A 103 8.58 -0.11 -13.13
C ASP A 103 7.98 0.15 -11.74
N ASN A 104 8.79 0.68 -10.83
CA ASN A 104 8.37 1.15 -9.52
C ASN A 104 7.32 2.28 -9.62
N LYS A 105 7.55 3.28 -10.48
CA LYS A 105 6.59 4.38 -10.72
C LYS A 105 5.24 3.84 -11.21
N ILE A 106 5.26 2.96 -12.21
CA ILE A 106 4.03 2.35 -12.75
C ILE A 106 3.30 1.58 -11.64
N SER A 107 4.02 0.80 -10.84
CA SER A 107 3.42 0.01 -9.77
C SER A 107 2.75 0.89 -8.71
N VAL A 108 3.38 1.99 -8.30
CA VAL A 108 2.76 2.99 -7.40
C VAL A 108 1.50 3.60 -8.02
N ILE A 109 1.52 3.95 -9.30
CA ILE A 109 0.33 4.48 -10.01
C ILE A 109 -0.79 3.42 -10.04
N GLU A 110 -0.45 2.17 -10.29
CA GLU A 110 -1.41 1.06 -10.26
C GLU A 110 -2.05 0.91 -8.87
N TYR A 111 -1.26 0.95 -7.79
CA TYR A 111 -1.77 0.89 -6.42
C TYR A 111 -2.68 2.08 -6.08
N MET A 112 -2.35 3.27 -6.57
CA MET A 112 -3.19 4.44 -6.36
C MET A 112 -4.48 4.39 -7.18
N GLY A 113 -4.45 3.82 -8.38
CA GLY A 113 -5.60 3.77 -9.29
C GLY A 113 -6.40 2.47 -9.27
N SER A 114 -5.96 1.42 -8.59
CA SER A 114 -6.58 0.10 -8.64
C SER A 114 -6.83 -0.47 -7.27
N ARG A 115 -7.93 -1.23 -7.16
CA ARG A 115 -8.11 -2.20 -6.09
C ARG A 115 -7.10 -3.32 -6.22
N LEU A 116 -6.33 -3.59 -5.17
CA LEU A 116 -5.62 -4.86 -5.03
C LEU A 116 -6.52 -5.84 -4.31
N HIS A 117 -6.74 -7.00 -4.93
CA HIS A 117 -7.44 -8.15 -4.35
C HIS A 117 -8.90 -7.87 -3.90
N SER A 118 -9.12 -7.15 -2.80
CA SER A 118 -10.42 -6.81 -2.20
C SER A 118 -10.45 -5.40 -1.60
N ARG A 119 -9.37 -4.64 -1.75
CA ARG A 119 -9.07 -3.39 -1.04
C ARG A 119 -9.39 -2.16 -1.88
N ASP A 120 -9.63 -1.03 -1.25
CA ASP A 120 -9.92 0.21 -1.96
C ASP A 120 -8.67 0.74 -2.69
N SER A 121 -8.88 1.55 -3.73
CA SER A 121 -7.75 2.20 -4.41
C SER A 121 -7.07 3.17 -3.45
N GLY A 122 -5.76 3.34 -3.54
CA GLY A 122 -5.04 4.34 -2.73
C GLY A 122 -5.63 5.73 -2.91
N CYS A 123 -6.09 6.06 -4.13
CA CYS A 123 -6.82 7.28 -4.41
C CYS A 123 -8.10 7.42 -3.58
N LYS A 124 -8.96 6.41 -3.57
CA LYS A 124 -10.19 6.42 -2.76
C LYS A 124 -9.88 6.59 -1.28
N LEU A 125 -8.87 5.88 -0.76
CA LEU A 125 -8.44 6.00 0.64
C LEU A 125 -8.06 7.45 0.98
N PHE A 126 -7.25 8.10 0.15
CA PHE A 126 -6.88 9.50 0.37
C PHE A 126 -8.08 10.45 0.27
N CYS A 127 -8.96 10.28 -0.72
CA CYS A 127 -10.10 11.16 -0.91
C CYS A 127 -11.16 11.01 0.19
N GLN A 128 -11.36 9.79 0.73
CA GLN A 128 -12.43 9.52 1.69
C GLN A 128 -11.97 9.51 3.15
N ARG A 129 -10.72 9.16 3.42
CA ARG A 129 -10.21 8.94 4.80
C ARG A 129 -9.15 9.95 5.23
N THR A 130 -8.83 10.93 4.38
CA THR A 130 -7.89 12.01 4.71
C THR A 130 -8.36 13.34 4.14
N SER A 131 -7.87 14.43 4.71
CA SER A 131 -8.03 15.78 4.17
C SER A 131 -7.11 16.11 2.98
N PHE A 132 -6.31 15.15 2.51
CA PHE A 132 -5.19 15.43 1.59
C PHE A 132 -5.41 15.01 0.13
N GLY A 133 -6.63 14.64 -0.29
CA GLY A 133 -6.91 14.16 -1.65
C GLY A 133 -6.37 15.08 -2.76
N ALA A 134 -6.54 16.40 -2.63
CA ALA A 134 -6.01 17.36 -3.61
C ALA A 134 -4.47 17.46 -3.61
N ARG A 135 -3.80 17.29 -2.45
CA ARG A 135 -2.33 17.27 -2.39
C ARG A 135 -1.78 15.98 -2.99
N MET A 136 -2.40 14.85 -2.67
CA MET A 136 -2.10 13.54 -3.25
C MET A 136 -2.15 13.61 -4.78
N ASN A 137 -3.22 14.16 -5.35
CA ASN A 137 -3.35 14.26 -6.81
C ASN A 137 -2.25 15.11 -7.47
N ARG A 138 -1.84 16.23 -6.84
CA ARG A 138 -0.72 17.03 -7.37
C ARG A 138 0.61 16.26 -7.39
N ILE A 139 0.84 15.39 -6.41
CA ILE A 139 2.05 14.55 -6.38
C ILE A 139 1.96 13.47 -7.46
N MET A 140 0.79 12.84 -7.60
CA MET A 140 0.56 11.81 -8.62
C MET A 140 0.71 12.36 -10.04
N GLU A 141 0.18 13.56 -10.36
CA GLU A 141 0.38 14.16 -11.68
C GLU A 141 1.87 14.36 -12.02
N ARG A 142 2.72 14.66 -11.03
CA ARG A 142 4.18 14.70 -11.24
C ARG A 142 4.78 13.32 -11.40
N LEU A 143 4.34 12.34 -10.62
CA LEU A 143 4.83 10.96 -10.70
C LEU A 143 4.49 10.31 -12.05
N MET A 144 3.35 10.66 -12.64
CA MET A 144 2.88 10.18 -13.94
C MET A 144 3.61 10.82 -15.13
N ASP A 145 4.30 11.94 -14.90
CA ASP A 145 5.05 12.69 -15.93
C ASP A 145 6.45 12.11 -16.12
N PHE A 146 6.52 10.97 -16.82
CA PHE A 146 7.77 10.35 -17.23
C PHE A 146 7.61 9.58 -18.54
N THR A 147 8.73 9.31 -19.20
CA THR A 147 8.79 8.47 -20.40
C THR A 147 9.38 7.11 -20.05
N CYS A 148 8.71 6.03 -20.46
CA CYS A 148 9.25 4.68 -20.31
C CYS A 148 10.51 4.52 -21.20
N PRO A 149 11.58 3.88 -20.69
CA PRO A 149 12.72 3.54 -21.53
C PRO A 149 12.31 2.51 -22.61
N PRO A 150 12.97 2.52 -23.77
CA PRO A 150 12.67 1.57 -24.84
C PRO A 150 12.94 0.12 -24.38
N GLU A 151 12.00 -0.79 -24.68
CA GLU A 151 12.10 -2.20 -24.34
C GLU A 151 12.65 -3.03 -25.50
N THR A 152 13.44 -4.04 -25.18
CA THR A 152 13.85 -5.07 -26.13
C THR A 152 12.68 -6.02 -26.43
N PRO A 153 12.69 -6.69 -27.61
CA PRO A 153 11.69 -7.71 -27.92
C PRO A 153 11.60 -8.85 -26.90
N GLU A 154 12.71 -9.20 -26.25
CA GLU A 154 12.79 -10.24 -25.23
C GLU A 154 12.09 -9.84 -23.92
N GLU A 155 12.20 -8.56 -23.54
CA GLU A 155 11.49 -7.99 -22.38
C GLU A 155 9.98 -7.92 -22.62
N MET A 156 9.56 -7.48 -23.82
CA MET A 156 8.15 -7.46 -24.20
C MET A 156 7.54 -8.85 -24.25
N GLY A 157 8.28 -9.84 -24.75
CA GLY A 157 7.84 -11.24 -24.83
C GLY A 157 7.47 -11.85 -23.47
N ARG A 158 8.09 -11.38 -22.38
CA ARG A 158 7.78 -11.83 -21.01
C ARG A 158 6.55 -11.16 -20.41
N ARG A 159 6.28 -9.88 -20.75
CA ARG A 159 5.27 -9.03 -20.09
C ARG A 159 3.90 -9.00 -20.78
N ARG A 160 3.79 -9.54 -22.00
CA ARG A 160 2.59 -9.50 -22.89
C ARG A 160 2.16 -8.10 -23.37
N ILE A 161 2.46 -7.05 -22.60
CA ILE A 161 2.28 -5.64 -22.96
C ILE A 161 3.59 -4.89 -22.68
N SER A 162 3.80 -3.77 -23.38
CA SER A 162 4.96 -2.90 -23.11
C SER A 162 4.80 -2.12 -21.80
N MET A 163 5.90 -1.66 -21.23
CA MET A 163 5.92 -0.72 -20.10
C MET A 163 5.15 0.56 -20.41
N GLU A 164 5.26 1.07 -21.64
CA GLU A 164 4.52 2.27 -22.03
C GLU A 164 3.01 2.01 -22.06
N GLU A 165 2.58 0.85 -22.56
CA GLU A 165 1.17 0.45 -22.52
C GLU A 165 0.69 0.25 -21.06
N ARG A 166 1.51 -0.37 -20.20
CA ARG A 166 1.21 -0.54 -18.76
C ARG A 166 1.07 0.83 -18.07
N ARG A 167 2.00 1.76 -18.33
CA ARG A 167 1.97 3.14 -17.82
C ARG A 167 0.69 3.85 -18.23
N GLN A 168 0.35 3.83 -19.52
CA GLN A 168 -0.86 4.49 -20.04
C GLN A 168 -2.13 3.95 -19.38
N LYS A 169 -2.25 2.63 -19.22
CA LYS A 169 -3.38 1.99 -18.53
C LYS A 169 -3.45 2.39 -17.05
N ALA A 170 -2.31 2.39 -16.35
CA ALA A 170 -2.25 2.79 -14.94
C ALA A 170 -2.66 4.26 -14.74
N VAL A 171 -2.14 5.16 -15.56
CA VAL A 171 -2.48 6.60 -15.53
C VAL A 171 -3.97 6.84 -15.80
N LEU A 172 -4.52 6.21 -16.84
CA LEU A 172 -5.93 6.34 -17.18
C LEU A 172 -6.80 5.92 -15.99
N LYS A 173 -6.52 4.75 -15.43
CA LYS A 173 -7.29 4.18 -14.33
C LYS A 173 -7.18 5.02 -13.05
N TYR A 174 -5.99 5.54 -12.75
CA TYR A 174 -5.82 6.48 -11.64
C TYR A 174 -6.69 7.73 -11.82
N ARG A 175 -6.70 8.33 -13.01
CA ARG A 175 -7.50 9.53 -13.30
C ARG A 175 -9.00 9.27 -13.18
N GLU A 176 -9.46 8.13 -13.69
CA GLU A 176 -10.87 7.70 -13.55
C GLU A 176 -11.26 7.55 -12.08
N GLU A 177 -10.42 6.91 -11.26
CA GLU A 177 -10.68 6.77 -9.83
C GLU A 177 -10.61 8.12 -9.09
N TYR A 178 -9.67 9.00 -9.41
CA TYR A 178 -9.62 10.33 -8.77
C TYR A 178 -10.85 11.16 -9.09
N GLU A 179 -11.29 11.18 -10.36
CA GLU A 179 -12.49 11.90 -10.77
C GLU A 179 -13.75 11.37 -10.09
N ARG A 180 -13.79 10.06 -9.83
CA ARG A 180 -14.90 9.40 -9.14
C ARG A 180 -15.01 9.80 -7.66
N TRP A 181 -13.91 10.08 -6.99
CA TRP A 181 -13.85 10.26 -5.54
C TRP A 181 -13.54 11.67 -5.06
N ARG A 182 -13.22 12.60 -5.96
CA ARG A 182 -12.91 14.00 -5.62
C ARG A 182 -14.13 14.84 -5.26
#